data_AF-A0A7C3TSC2-F1
#
_entry.id   AF-A0A7C3TSC2-F1
#
_cell.length_a   1.000
_cell.length_b   1.000
_cell.length_c   1.000
_cell.angle_alpha   90.00
_cell.angle_beta   90.00
_cell.angle_gamma   90.00
#
_symmetry.space_group_name_H-M   'P 1'
#
loop_
_entity.id
_entity.type
_entity.pdbx_description
1 polymer ?
#
loop_
_entity_poly.entity_id
_entity_poly.type
_entity_poly.pdbx_seq_one_letter_code
_entity_poly.pdbx_strand_id
1 'polypeptide(L)' 'MKEQLADILLDQIDLGVMVLDLATRVRLWNEWLFQRTGIPCGRVQDRLVSEVFFRPAALDREKR' A
#
# COMPACT_ATOMS: atom_id res chain seq x y z
N MET A 1 -19.59 8.33 4.48
CA MET A 1 -19.97 7.57 5.71
C MET A 1 -19.81 6.06 5.56
N LYS A 2 -19.97 5.44 4.37
CA LYS A 2 -19.73 3.99 4.19
C LYS A 2 -18.25 3.59 4.14
N GLU A 3 -17.39 4.45 3.58
CA GLU A 3 -15.95 4.16 3.41
C GLU A 3 -15.21 4.07 4.76
N GLN A 4 -15.51 4.98 5.68
CA GLN A 4 -14.88 5.00 7.02
C GLN A 4 -15.15 3.74 7.85
N LEU A 5 -16.31 3.09 7.68
CA LEU A 5 -16.60 1.85 8.40
C LEU A 5 -15.75 0.69 7.90
N ALA A 6 -15.46 0.65 6.59
CA ALA A 6 -14.58 -0.36 6.02
C ALA A 6 -13.16 -0.19 6.56
N ASP A 7 -12.62 1.03 6.60
CA ASP A 7 -11.29 1.31 7.13
C ASP A 7 -11.13 0.86 8.59
N ILE A 8 -12.10 1.21 9.45
CA ILE A 8 -12.10 0.84 10.87
C ILE A 8 -12.14 -0.68 11.07
N LEU A 9 -12.95 -1.39 10.28
CA LEU A 9 -13.04 -2.86 10.37
C LEU A 9 -11.74 -3.51 9.89
N LEU A 10 -11.09 -2.93 8.89
CA LEU A 10 -9.86 -3.47 8.31
C LEU A 10 -8.63 -3.28 9.19
N ASP A 11 -8.62 -2.28 10.06
CA ASP A 11 -7.56 -2.08 11.06
C ASP A 11 -7.67 -3.03 12.26
N GLN A 12 -8.83 -3.65 12.48
CA GLN A 12 -9.05 -4.62 13.57
C GLN A 12 -8.78 -6.07 13.18
N ILE A 13 -8.51 -6.33 11.90
CA ILE A 13 -8.21 -7.67 11.39
C ILE A 13 -6.69 -7.85 11.41
N ASP A 14 -6.21 -8.96 11.99
CA ASP A 14 -4.79 -9.35 11.96
C ASP A 14 -4.40 -9.93 10.58
N LEU A 15 -4.66 -9.14 9.53
CA LEU A 15 -4.41 -9.47 8.13
C LEU A 15 -4.06 -8.19 7.38
N GLY A 16 -3.07 -8.27 6.50
CA GLY A 16 -2.77 -7.19 5.56
C GLY A 16 -3.84 -7.07 4.50
N VAL A 17 -4.49 -5.91 4.44
CA VAL A 17 -5.51 -5.62 3.42
C VAL A 17 -5.10 -4.43 2.57
N MET A 18 -5.09 -4.68 1.26
CA MET A 18 -4.83 -3.69 0.22
C MET A 18 -5.98 -3.72 -0.77
N VAL A 19 -6.51 -2.54 -1.10
CA VAL A 19 -7.50 -2.38 -2.17
C VAL A 19 -6.85 -1.66 -3.33
N LEU A 20 -7.07 -2.16 -4.54
CA LEU A 20 -6.60 -1.57 -5.78
C LEU A 20 -7.77 -1.08 -6.62
N ASP A 21 -7.55 -0.03 -7.42
CA ASP A 21 -8.48 0.32 -8.50
C ASP A 21 -8.23 -0.52 -9.77
N LEU A 22 -9.03 -0.26 -10.80
CA LEU A 22 -8.94 -0.95 -12.10
C LEU A 22 -7.60 -0.71 -12.82
N ALA A 23 -6.89 0.36 -12.48
CA ALA A 23 -5.55 0.65 -12.98
C ALA A 23 -4.45 0.09 -12.07
N THR A 24 -4.79 -0.75 -11.08
CA THR A 24 -3.88 -1.34 -10.09
C THR A 24 -3.21 -0.32 -9.15
N ARG A 25 -3.86 0.83 -8.93
CA ARG A 25 -3.39 1.84 -7.98
C ARG A 25 -3.90 1.55 -6.59
N VAL A 26 -3.05 1.79 -5.59
CA VAL A 26 -3.42 1.58 -4.18
C VAL A 26 -4.45 2.61 -3.74
N ARG A 27 -5.61 2.13 -3.28
CA ARG A 27 -6.71 2.94 -2.73
C ARG A 27 -6.86 2.77 -1.22
N LEU A 28 -6.51 1.60 -0.70
CA LEU A 28 -6.49 1.30 0.73
C LEU A 28 -5.21 0.59 1.11
N TRP A 29 -4.65 0.98 2.24
CA TRP A 29 -3.46 0.39 2.84
C TRP A 29 -3.60 0.43 4.35
N ASN A 30 -3.89 -0.71 4.97
CA ASN A 30 -4.14 -0.78 6.40
C ASN A 30 -2.85 -0.76 7.24
N GLU A 31 -3.01 -0.55 8.54
CA GLU A 31 -1.90 -0.45 9.49
C GLU A 31 -1.04 -1.72 9.52
N TRP A 32 -1.65 -2.90 9.38
CA TRP A 32 -0.92 -4.18 9.33
C TRP A 32 0.12 -4.20 8.19
N LEU A 33 -0.22 -3.69 7.01
CA LEU A 33 0.72 -3.62 5.88
C LEU A 33 1.86 -2.66 6.14
N PHE A 34 1.59 -1.52 6.80
CA PHE A 34 2.67 -0.63 7.24
C PHE A 34 3.61 -1.35 8.21
N GLN A 35 3.08 -2.05 9.22
CA GLN A 35 3.90 -2.79 10.18
C GLN A 35 4.73 -3.89 9.52
N ARG A 36 4.21 -4.57 8.50
CA ARG A 36 4.91 -5.67 7.83
C ARG A 36 5.92 -5.21 6.78
N THR A 37 5.67 -4.11 6.09
CA THR A 37 6.50 -3.63 4.96
C THR A 37 7.40 -2.44 5.33
N GLY A 38 7.07 -1.71 6.41
CA GLY A 38 7.69 -0.44 6.77
C GLY A 38 7.26 0.74 5.88
N ILE A 39 6.32 0.55 4.95
CA ILE A 39 5.92 1.59 3.99
C ILE A 39 4.64 2.28 4.48
N PRO A 40 4.68 3.59 4.80
CA PRO A 40 3.50 4.32 5.26
C PRO A 40 2.49 4.53 4.13
N CYS A 41 1.19 4.54 4.46
CA CYS A 41 0.08 4.71 3.50
C CYS A 41 0.28 5.92 2.56
N GLY A 42 0.69 7.07 3.10
CA GLY A 42 0.93 8.28 2.30
C GLY A 42 2.04 8.16 1.24
N ARG A 43 2.88 7.12 1.28
CA ARG A 43 3.88 6.83 0.24
C ARG A 43 3.38 5.88 -0.85
N VAL A 44 2.27 5.19 -0.64
CA VAL A 44 1.73 4.20 -1.58
C VAL A 44 0.40 4.65 -2.19
N GLN A 45 -0.33 5.55 -1.54
CA GLN A 45 -1.63 6.03 -2.01
C GLN A 45 -1.53 6.55 -3.45
N ASP A 46 -2.45 6.10 -4.30
CA ASP A 46 -2.56 6.39 -5.73
C ASP A 46 -1.38 5.94 -6.63
N ARG A 47 -0.37 5.28 -6.06
CA ARG A 47 0.73 4.66 -6.82
C ARG A 47 0.35 3.31 -7.38
N LEU A 48 1.00 2.93 -8.48
CA LEU A 48 0.86 1.58 -9.03
C LEU A 48 1.47 0.58 -8.04
N VAL A 49 0.78 -0.53 -7.80
CA VAL A 49 1.28 -1.59 -6.89
C VAL A 49 2.66 -2.11 -7.32
N SER A 50 2.97 -2.06 -8.62
CA SER A 50 4.27 -2.44 -9.15
C SER A 50 5.39 -1.49 -8.78
N GLU A 51 5.12 -0.19 -8.63
CA GLU A 51 6.11 0.78 -8.16
C GLU A 51 6.43 0.58 -6.67
N VAL A 52 5.49 0.00 -5.92
CA VAL A 52 5.62 -0.25 -4.47
C VAL A 52 6.45 -1.51 -4.21
N PHE A 53 6.13 -2.63 -4.87
CA PHE A 53 6.76 -3.93 -4.59
C PHE A 53 7.76 -4.40 -5.63
N PHE A 54 7.66 -3.92 -6.87
CA PHE A 54 8.45 -4.38 -8.00
C PHE A 54 9.34 -3.26 -8.52
N ARG A 55 10.17 -2.67 -7.63
CA ARG A 55 11.21 -1.75 -8.08
C ARG A 55 12.31 -2.56 -8.78
N PRO A 56 12.62 -2.31 -10.07
CA PRO A 56 13.70 -3.03 -10.74
C PRO A 56 15.05 -2.65 -10.12
N ALA A 57 15.88 -3.65 -9.81
CA ALA A 57 17.23 -3.47 -9.25
C ALA A 57 18.17 -2.57 -10.10
N ALA A 58 17.77 -2.22 -11.32
CA ALA A 58 18.52 -1.35 -12.21
C ALA A 58 18.59 0.12 -11.73
N LEU A 59 17.62 0.59 -10.94
CA LEU A 59 17.55 2.01 -10.51
C LEU A 59 18.40 2.34 -9.26
N ASP A 60 18.99 1.35 -8.61
CA ASP A 60 19.84 1.56 -7.42
C ASP A 60 21.31 1.87 -7.78
N ARG A 61 21.70 1.71 -9.05
CA ARG A 61 23.09 1.92 -9.51
C ARG A 61 23.43 3.38 -9.80
N GLU A 62 22.45 4.28 -9.83
CA GLU A 62 22.64 5.68 -10.25
C GLU A 62 22.86 6.66 -9.07
N LYS A 63 23.09 6.13 -7.86
CA LYS A 63 23.39 6.92 -6.65
C LYS A 63 24.67 6.51 -5.92
N ARG A 64 25.67 5.99 -6.65
CA ARG A 64 27.03 5.78 -6.10
C ARG A 64 28.03 6.70 -6.77
#